data_AF-A0AAQ3WH57-F1
#
_entry.id   AF-A0AAQ3WH57-F1
#
_cell.length_a   1.000
_cell.length_b   1.000
_cell.length_c   1.000
_cell.angle_alpha   90.00
_cell.angle_beta   90.00
_cell.angle_gamma   90.00
#
_symmetry.space_group_name_H-M   'P 1'
#
loop_
_entity.id
_entity.type
_entity.pdbx_description
1 polymer ?
#
loop_
_entity_poly.entity_id
_entity_poly.type
_entity_poly.pdbx_seq_one_letter_code
_entity_poly.pdbx_strand_id
1 'polypeptide(L)'
;MPCAHALLCFQTNQERKAEREFKILVHSPLQQLHSPLRSGEETRIQEKNKHTMPRLRLPLLLLLLLLFLLLVLASSSVPPPSDKVVFILAGQSNMAGRGGVVANRWDGVVPPDCAPSPAVLRLTPDLRWEQAREPLHAGIDDAAATHHAALGVGPGMAFANALLRSGRAAAVVGLVPCAVGGTRMADWARGTDLYAQMLRRARVAVETGGRIGALLWYQGESDTVRWSDAAEYGRRMATLVRDLRADLGIPHLLVIQVGLASGLGQYTQVVRDAQKGIKLRNVRFVDAMGLPLQDGHLHLSTQAQVQLGHMLAQSYLNYYGTTTSQL
;
A
#
# COMPACT_ATOMS: atom_id res chain seq x y z
N MET A 1 -41.69 5.63 -11.49
CA MET A 1 -41.38 6.69 -12.49
C MET A 1 -41.20 8.01 -11.75
N PRO A 2 -40.33 8.96 -12.15
CA PRO A 2 -39.19 8.88 -13.08
C PRO A 2 -37.90 9.48 -12.44
N CYS A 3 -36.74 8.80 -12.53
CA CYS A 3 -35.43 9.49 -12.43
C CYS A 3 -34.22 8.66 -12.91
N ALA A 4 -34.39 7.37 -13.22
CA ALA A 4 -33.28 6.52 -13.67
C ALA A 4 -33.09 6.45 -15.21
N HIS A 5 -33.95 7.09 -16.01
CA HIS A 5 -33.90 6.97 -17.47
C HIS A 5 -33.19 8.14 -18.20
N ALA A 6 -32.78 9.20 -17.48
CA ALA A 6 -32.13 10.37 -18.09
C ALA A 6 -30.59 10.30 -18.10
N LEU A 7 -29.97 9.51 -17.21
CA LEU A 7 -28.49 9.43 -17.13
C LEU A 7 -27.87 8.48 -18.16
N LEU A 8 -28.59 7.43 -18.58
CA LEU A 8 -28.11 6.47 -19.59
C LEU A 8 -28.12 7.01 -21.04
N CYS A 9 -28.88 8.08 -21.32
CA CYS A 9 -28.89 8.73 -22.64
C CYS A 9 -27.76 9.75 -22.84
N PHE A 10 -27.11 10.24 -21.78
CA PHE A 10 -26.02 11.22 -21.89
C PHE A 10 -24.64 10.56 -22.09
N GLN A 11 -24.40 9.38 -21.50
CA GLN A 11 -23.13 8.65 -21.67
C GLN A 11 -22.99 8.00 -23.05
N THR A 12 -24.08 7.53 -23.66
CA THR A 12 -24.04 6.84 -24.97
C THR A 12 -23.90 7.78 -26.19
N ASN A 13 -24.02 9.10 -25.99
CA ASN A 13 -23.82 10.10 -27.06
C ASN A 13 -22.41 10.72 -27.08
N GLN A 14 -21.65 10.62 -25.98
CA GLN A 14 -20.23 11.04 -25.94
C GLN A 14 -19.33 9.97 -26.58
N GLU A 15 -19.62 8.67 -26.37
CA GLU A 15 -18.85 7.57 -26.97
C GLU A 15 -19.04 7.47 -28.50
N ARG A 16 -20.24 7.75 -29.03
CA ARG A 16 -20.51 7.73 -30.48
C ARG A 16 -19.92 8.92 -31.25
N LYS A 17 -19.46 9.98 -30.57
CA LYS A 17 -18.79 11.12 -31.20
C LYS A 17 -17.27 10.90 -31.31
N ALA A 18 -16.68 10.14 -30.38
CA ALA A 18 -15.25 9.79 -30.39
C ALA A 18 -14.90 8.70 -31.43
N GLU A 19 -15.80 7.73 -31.70
CA GLU A 19 -15.56 6.69 -32.73
C GLU A 19 -15.72 7.20 -34.17
N ARG A 20 -16.38 8.34 -34.41
CA ARG A 20 -16.54 8.92 -35.75
C ARG A 20 -15.35 9.75 -36.23
N GLU A 21 -14.49 10.22 -35.32
CA GLU A 21 -13.28 10.96 -35.69
C GLU A 21 -12.07 10.06 -35.95
N PHE A 22 -12.09 8.80 -35.52
CA PHE A 22 -10.97 7.87 -35.69
C PHE A 22 -11.02 7.01 -36.98
N LYS A 23 -12.06 7.16 -37.81
CA LYS A 23 -12.28 6.34 -39.02
C LYS A 23 -12.12 7.06 -40.36
N ILE A 24 -11.56 8.27 -40.37
CA ILE A 24 -11.37 9.09 -41.60
C ILE A 24 -9.94 9.00 -42.18
N LEU A 25 -9.02 8.24 -41.59
CA LEU A 25 -7.63 8.21 -42.06
C LEU A 25 -7.09 6.84 -42.51
N VAL A 26 -7.91 5.95 -43.05
CA VAL A 26 -7.40 4.80 -43.82
C VAL A 26 -8.46 4.39 -44.84
N HIS A 27 -8.16 4.52 -46.13
CA HIS A 27 -8.65 3.78 -47.32
C HIS A 27 -8.84 4.71 -48.52
N SER A 28 -7.89 4.68 -49.47
CA SER A 28 -8.10 5.06 -50.87
C SER A 28 -8.06 3.78 -51.70
N PRO A 29 -9.04 3.50 -52.58
CA PRO A 29 -8.98 2.38 -53.49
C PRO A 29 -8.43 2.79 -54.87
N LEU A 30 -7.42 2.04 -55.33
CA LEU A 30 -7.00 1.97 -56.72
C LEU A 30 -7.89 0.96 -57.46
N GLN A 31 -8.49 1.35 -58.58
CA GLN A 31 -8.77 0.43 -59.69
C GLN A 31 -8.96 1.18 -61.02
N GLN A 32 -8.43 0.54 -62.08
CA GLN A 32 -8.24 0.98 -63.46
C GLN A 32 -9.52 0.87 -64.32
N LEU A 33 -9.63 1.61 -65.45
CA LEU A 33 -9.69 1.04 -66.83
C LEU A 33 -9.97 2.10 -67.96
N HIS A 34 -9.07 2.12 -68.95
CA HIS A 34 -9.21 2.22 -70.44
C HIS A 34 -9.92 3.37 -71.23
N SER A 35 -9.06 4.17 -71.92
CA SER A 35 -9.02 4.54 -73.38
C SER A 35 -10.04 5.54 -74.01
N PRO A 36 -9.80 6.16 -75.22
CA PRO A 36 -8.56 6.35 -76.01
C PRO A 36 -8.28 7.80 -76.52
N LEU A 37 -7.03 8.01 -76.97
CA LEU A 37 -6.52 8.91 -78.04
C LEU A 37 -7.08 10.34 -78.22
N ARG A 38 -6.22 11.35 -78.00
CA ARG A 38 -6.08 12.48 -78.94
C ARG A 38 -4.67 13.06 -78.94
N SER A 39 -4.22 13.30 -80.16
CA SER A 39 -2.92 13.77 -80.63
C SER A 39 -2.64 15.24 -80.30
N GLY A 40 -1.36 15.55 -80.09
CA GLY A 40 -0.80 16.87 -80.35
C GLY A 40 -0.14 17.52 -79.13
N GLU A 41 1.07 18.01 -79.36
CA GLU A 41 1.87 18.89 -78.49
C GLU A 41 2.84 18.21 -77.50
N GLU A 42 3.82 17.53 -78.10
CA GLU A 42 5.20 17.72 -77.65
C GLU A 42 5.58 19.20 -77.84
N THR A 43 5.78 19.93 -76.73
CA THR A 43 7.03 20.62 -76.38
C THR A 43 6.75 21.70 -75.33
N ARG A 44 7.63 21.78 -74.33
CA ARG A 44 7.76 22.90 -73.38
C ARG A 44 6.74 22.94 -72.22
N ILE A 45 6.86 22.01 -71.26
CA ILE A 45 6.84 22.24 -69.80
C ILE A 45 7.47 20.98 -69.16
N GLN A 46 8.80 20.91 -69.13
CA GLN A 46 9.55 19.97 -68.28
C GLN A 46 10.70 20.74 -67.63
N GLU A 47 10.37 21.76 -66.84
CA GLU A 47 11.33 22.38 -65.92
C GLU A 47 10.59 23.30 -64.97
N LYS A 48 10.05 22.75 -63.87
CA LYS A 48 9.78 23.43 -62.58
C LYS A 48 8.84 22.56 -61.75
N ASN A 49 9.41 21.63 -61.01
CA ASN A 49 9.00 21.23 -59.65
C ASN A 49 9.80 20.00 -59.24
N LYS A 50 11.11 20.16 -59.10
CA LYS A 50 11.87 19.34 -58.15
C LYS A 50 11.56 19.92 -56.78
N HIS A 51 10.61 19.33 -56.05
CA HIS A 51 10.47 19.61 -54.63
C HIS A 51 11.76 19.15 -53.94
N THR A 52 12.64 20.09 -53.69
CA THR A 52 13.84 19.91 -52.88
C THR A 52 13.37 19.60 -51.46
N MET A 53 13.34 18.32 -51.09
CA MET A 53 13.20 17.95 -49.67
C MET A 53 14.31 18.69 -48.91
N PRO A 54 13.99 19.44 -47.84
CA PRO A 54 15.00 20.12 -47.07
C PRO A 54 15.92 19.04 -46.49
N ARG A 55 17.14 18.94 -47.02
CA ARG A 55 18.17 18.10 -46.43
C ARG A 55 18.38 18.64 -45.02
N LEU A 56 17.90 17.91 -44.02
CA LEU A 56 18.16 18.21 -42.62
C LEU A 56 19.67 18.38 -42.49
N ARG A 57 20.12 19.61 -42.25
CA ARG A 57 21.55 19.91 -42.24
C ARG A 57 22.17 19.06 -41.14
N LEU A 58 23.25 18.33 -41.45
CA LEU A 58 24.03 17.52 -40.49
C LEU A 58 24.18 18.16 -39.09
N PRO A 59 24.41 19.48 -38.93
CA PRO A 59 24.42 20.13 -37.61
C PRO A 59 23.09 20.07 -36.83
N LEU A 60 21.93 20.12 -37.50
CA LEU A 60 20.62 20.01 -36.85
C LEU A 60 20.35 18.58 -36.36
N LEU A 61 20.78 17.56 -37.12
CA LEU A 61 20.68 16.17 -36.69
C LEU A 61 21.58 15.89 -35.47
N LEU A 62 22.81 16.43 -35.47
CA LEU A 62 23.73 16.35 -34.34
C LEU A 62 23.18 17.07 -33.10
N LEU A 63 22.55 18.24 -33.27
CA LEU A 63 21.91 18.97 -32.17
C LEU A 63 20.73 18.19 -31.58
N LEU A 64 19.88 17.58 -32.42
CA LEU A 64 18.76 16.75 -31.96
C LEU A 64 19.24 15.47 -31.25
N LEU A 65 20.31 14.84 -31.73
CA LEU A 65 20.97 13.71 -31.07
C LEU A 65 21.56 14.11 -29.72
N LEU A 66 22.19 15.29 -29.63
CA LEU A 66 22.73 15.83 -28.38
C LEU A 66 21.62 16.13 -27.38
N LEU A 67 20.53 16.77 -27.82
CA LEU A 67 19.34 17.03 -27.00
C LEU A 67 18.67 15.74 -26.53
N PHE A 68 18.55 14.73 -27.39
CA PHE A 68 18.04 13.41 -27.04
C PHE A 68 18.96 12.71 -26.03
N LEU A 69 20.28 12.75 -26.24
CA LEU A 69 21.27 12.19 -25.31
C LEU A 69 21.23 12.90 -23.95
N LEU A 70 21.11 14.23 -23.93
CA LEU A 70 20.93 15.02 -22.72
C LEU A 70 19.61 14.68 -22.01
N LEU A 71 18.53 14.42 -22.73
CA LEU A 71 17.25 13.96 -22.17
C LEU A 71 17.38 12.56 -21.54
N VAL A 72 18.08 11.64 -22.21
CA VAL A 72 18.35 10.29 -21.71
C VAL A 72 19.24 10.33 -20.47
N LEU A 73 20.28 11.16 -20.47
CA LEU A 73 21.17 11.36 -19.32
C LEU A 73 20.42 12.02 -18.13
N ALA A 74 19.57 13.02 -18.39
CA ALA A 74 18.75 13.65 -17.36
C ALA A 74 17.68 12.70 -16.78
N SER A 75 17.26 11.70 -17.54
CA SER A 75 16.30 10.67 -17.09
C SER A 75 16.96 9.48 -16.37
N SER A 76 18.29 9.46 -16.30
CA SER A 76 19.06 8.33 -15.76
C SER A 76 19.58 8.53 -14.33
N SER A 77 19.15 9.60 -13.64
CA SER A 77 19.31 9.67 -12.19
C SER A 77 18.35 8.69 -11.54
N VAL A 78 18.77 7.42 -11.44
CA VAL A 78 18.24 6.52 -10.43
C VAL A 78 18.43 7.26 -9.11
N PRO A 79 17.35 7.71 -8.43
CA PRO A 79 17.51 8.34 -7.13
C PRO A 79 18.28 7.35 -6.25
N PRO A 80 19.23 7.81 -5.41
CA PRO A 80 19.93 6.92 -4.51
C PRO A 80 18.90 6.04 -3.80
N PRO A 81 19.16 4.74 -3.62
CA PRO A 81 18.23 3.83 -2.96
C PRO A 81 17.73 4.50 -1.68
N SER A 82 16.42 4.72 -1.54
CA SER A 82 15.92 5.39 -0.35
C SER A 82 16.25 4.51 0.84
N ASP A 83 16.94 5.04 1.85
CA ASP A 83 17.17 4.38 3.14
C ASP A 83 15.88 4.23 3.98
N LYS A 84 14.71 4.30 3.32
CA LYS A 84 13.38 4.19 3.90
C LYS A 84 13.00 2.73 4.03
N VAL A 85 12.98 2.23 5.27
CA VAL A 85 12.42 0.92 5.58
C VAL A 85 10.95 1.09 5.94
N VAL A 86 10.10 0.32 5.27
CA VAL A 86 8.65 0.40 5.35
C VAL A 86 8.08 -0.72 6.19
N PHE A 87 7.11 -0.39 7.05
CA PHE A 87 6.39 -1.32 7.90
C PHE A 87 4.90 -1.23 7.64
N ILE A 88 4.31 -2.36 7.27
CA ILE A 88 2.86 -2.48 7.09
C ILE A 88 2.25 -2.70 8.46
N LEU A 89 1.29 -1.87 8.85
CA LEU A 89 0.57 -1.97 10.13
C LEU A 89 -0.84 -2.45 9.84
N ALA A 90 -1.12 -3.74 10.02
CA ALA A 90 -2.42 -4.31 9.68
C ALA A 90 -3.00 -5.19 10.80
N GLY A 91 -4.30 -5.44 10.71
CA GLY A 91 -5.07 -6.13 11.73
C GLY A 91 -6.30 -5.33 12.13
N GLN A 92 -6.63 -5.30 13.43
CA GLN A 92 -7.84 -4.63 13.92
C GLN A 92 -7.57 -3.47 14.89
N SER A 93 -8.55 -3.13 15.73
CA SER A 93 -8.57 -1.93 16.58
C SER A 93 -7.34 -1.78 17.47
N ASN A 94 -6.76 -2.86 18.00
CA ASN A 94 -5.53 -2.78 18.79
C ASN A 94 -4.26 -2.47 17.96
N MET A 95 -4.22 -2.82 16.66
CA MET A 95 -3.20 -2.28 15.74
C MET A 95 -3.53 -0.84 15.32
N ALA A 96 -4.81 -0.59 15.03
CA ALA A 96 -5.27 0.72 14.56
C ALA A 96 -5.01 1.82 15.60
N GLY A 97 -5.17 1.47 16.88
CA GLY A 97 -4.93 2.33 18.03
C GLY A 97 -6.23 2.73 18.70
N ARG A 98 -6.30 2.50 20.01
CA ARG A 98 -7.42 2.85 20.91
C ARG A 98 -6.95 3.28 22.30
N GLY A 99 -5.63 3.43 22.50
CA GLY A 99 -5.09 3.90 23.76
C GLY A 99 -5.54 5.32 24.05
N GLY A 100 -6.00 5.58 25.28
CA GLY A 100 -6.48 6.90 25.72
C GLY A 100 -7.88 7.23 25.22
N VAL A 101 -8.59 6.29 24.60
CA VAL A 101 -9.97 6.46 24.14
C VAL A 101 -10.91 6.01 25.24
N VAL A 102 -11.65 6.96 25.81
CA VAL A 102 -12.69 6.73 26.83
C VAL A 102 -13.99 7.36 26.33
N ALA A 103 -15.10 6.64 26.48
CA ALA A 103 -16.42 7.09 26.00
C ALA A 103 -16.41 7.61 24.54
N ASN A 104 -15.72 6.87 23.66
CA ASN A 104 -15.56 7.21 22.24
C ASN A 104 -14.84 8.53 21.96
N ARG A 105 -13.99 8.99 22.89
CA ARG A 105 -13.18 10.21 22.73
C ARG A 105 -11.75 9.94 23.15
N TRP A 106 -10.80 10.27 22.27
CA TRP A 106 -9.39 10.24 22.60
C TRP A 106 -9.01 11.42 23.51
N ASP A 107 -8.21 11.16 24.53
CA ASP A 107 -7.68 12.15 25.47
C ASP A 107 -6.67 13.13 24.84
N GLY A 108 -6.13 12.80 23.66
CA GLY A 108 -5.13 13.59 22.96
C GLY A 108 -3.72 13.48 23.57
N VAL A 109 -3.50 12.56 24.52
CA VAL A 109 -2.22 12.38 25.19
C VAL A 109 -1.31 11.50 24.33
N VAL A 110 -0.19 12.08 23.89
CA VAL A 110 0.85 11.38 23.14
C VAL A 110 2.07 11.18 24.03
N PRO A 111 2.42 9.94 24.41
CA PRO A 111 3.63 9.66 25.19
C PRO A 111 4.91 10.10 24.47
N PRO A 112 6.00 10.40 25.21
CA PRO A 112 7.29 10.76 24.61
C PRO A 112 7.82 9.72 23.61
N ASP A 113 7.62 8.43 23.88
CA ASP A 113 7.99 7.36 22.96
C ASP A 113 7.24 7.37 21.63
N CYS A 114 6.09 8.05 21.58
CA CYS A 114 5.27 8.23 20.38
C CYS A 114 5.44 9.62 19.74
N ALA A 115 6.39 10.43 20.21
CA ALA A 115 6.60 11.77 19.66
C ALA A 115 6.92 11.75 18.15
N PRO A 116 6.41 12.71 17.37
CA PRO A 116 6.70 12.79 15.94
C PRO A 116 8.18 13.08 15.68
N SER A 117 8.70 12.53 14.60
CA SER A 117 10.08 12.74 14.13
C SER A 117 10.08 12.95 12.61
N PRO A 118 10.91 13.86 12.06
CA PRO A 118 11.06 14.01 10.61
C PRO A 118 11.49 12.72 9.89
N ALA A 119 12.11 11.79 10.62
CA ALA A 119 12.55 10.49 10.11
C ALA A 119 11.47 9.39 10.21
N VAL A 120 10.30 9.68 10.76
CA VAL A 120 9.16 8.75 10.78
C VAL A 120 8.05 9.31 9.90
N LEU A 121 7.72 8.57 8.85
CA LEU A 121 6.73 8.95 7.86
C LEU A 121 5.51 8.03 7.94
N ARG A 122 4.34 8.55 7.57
CA ARG A 122 3.09 7.81 7.44
C ARG A 122 2.59 7.92 6.00
N LEU A 123 2.12 6.82 5.43
CA LEU A 123 1.41 6.84 4.16
C LEU A 123 -0.07 7.19 4.42
N THR A 124 -0.53 8.33 3.90
CA THR A 124 -1.90 8.83 4.09
C THR A 124 -2.93 8.00 3.30
N PRO A 125 -4.24 8.18 3.54
CA PRO A 125 -5.29 7.59 2.71
C PRO A 125 -5.13 7.94 1.21
N ASP A 126 -4.72 9.17 0.92
CA ASP A 126 -4.44 9.69 -0.43
C ASP A 126 -3.10 9.21 -1.02
N LEU A 127 -2.45 8.23 -0.38
CA LEU A 127 -1.17 7.66 -0.81
C LEU A 127 0.00 8.64 -0.86
N ARG A 128 0.01 9.64 0.03
CA ARG A 128 1.12 10.58 0.18
C ARG A 128 1.91 10.29 1.43
N TRP A 129 3.20 10.54 1.41
CA TRP A 129 4.02 10.48 2.62
C TRP A 129 3.91 11.80 3.38
N GLU A 130 3.64 11.71 4.68
CA GLU A 130 3.68 12.85 5.61
C GLU A 130 4.47 12.47 6.86
N GLN A 131 4.81 13.46 7.69
CA GLN A 131 5.37 13.19 9.02
C GLN A 131 4.34 12.43 9.86
N ALA A 132 4.75 11.29 10.42
CA ALA A 132 3.85 10.45 11.20
C ALA A 132 3.47 11.09 12.54
N ARG A 133 2.18 11.04 12.86
CA ARG A 133 1.58 11.51 14.11
C ARG A 133 0.45 10.54 14.51
N GLU A 134 0.25 10.34 15.80
CA GLU A 134 -0.95 9.63 16.27
C GLU A 134 -2.20 10.52 16.08
N PRO A 135 -3.38 9.93 15.82
CA PRO A 135 -3.62 8.50 15.57
C PRO A 135 -3.23 8.09 14.14
N LEU A 136 -2.36 7.07 14.00
CA LEU A 136 -1.81 6.67 12.70
C LEU A 136 -2.85 6.18 11.68
N HIS A 137 -3.97 5.63 12.14
CA HIS A 137 -5.01 5.08 11.27
C HIS A 137 -6.11 6.09 10.92
N ALA A 138 -5.91 7.38 11.19
CA ALA A 138 -6.83 8.43 10.79
C ALA A 138 -7.05 8.42 9.25
N GLY A 139 -8.33 8.35 8.86
CA GLY A 139 -8.78 8.20 7.46
C GLY A 139 -8.58 6.80 6.86
N ILE A 140 -8.17 5.81 7.65
CA ILE A 140 -8.04 4.40 7.25
C ILE A 140 -9.08 3.55 7.99
N ASP A 141 -9.08 3.63 9.32
CA ASP A 141 -10.06 2.96 10.20
C ASP A 141 -11.15 3.99 10.57
N ASP A 142 -11.98 4.34 9.60
CA ASP A 142 -12.95 5.41 9.76
C ASP A 142 -14.17 4.96 10.55
N ALA A 143 -14.32 5.51 11.76
CA ALA A 143 -15.40 5.23 12.70
C ALA A 143 -16.79 5.58 12.13
N ALA A 144 -16.88 6.58 11.24
CA ALA A 144 -18.14 6.99 10.63
C ALA A 144 -18.70 5.96 9.64
N ALA A 145 -17.81 5.18 8.99
CA ALA A 145 -18.20 4.12 8.06
C ALA A 145 -18.44 2.78 8.76
N THR A 146 -17.97 2.62 10.00
CA THR A 146 -17.87 1.30 10.65
C THR A 146 -18.57 1.21 12.02
N HIS A 147 -19.10 2.31 12.57
CA HIS A 147 -19.64 2.37 13.94
C HIS A 147 -18.62 2.02 15.03
N HIS A 148 -17.32 2.16 14.76
CA HIS A 148 -16.26 1.78 15.69
C HIS A 148 -15.86 2.89 16.65
N ALA A 149 -15.19 2.50 17.74
CA ALA A 149 -14.63 3.45 18.70
C ALA A 149 -13.60 4.38 18.03
N ALA A 150 -13.52 5.62 18.49
CA ALA A 150 -12.58 6.65 18.07
C ALA A 150 -11.14 6.15 18.12
N LEU A 151 -10.28 6.71 17.26
CA LEU A 151 -8.87 6.36 17.20
C LEU A 151 -8.08 7.04 18.30
N GLY A 152 -7.10 6.32 18.83
CA GLY A 152 -6.13 6.83 19.79
C GLY A 152 -4.74 6.27 19.51
N VAL A 153 -3.93 6.13 20.54
CA VAL A 153 -2.56 5.62 20.39
C VAL A 153 -2.58 4.14 19.99
N GLY A 154 -1.77 3.78 18.98
CA GLY A 154 -1.43 2.42 18.59
C GLY A 154 0.05 2.11 18.85
N PRO A 155 0.55 0.94 18.45
CA PRO A 155 1.94 0.55 18.72
C PRO A 155 2.95 1.14 17.72
N GLY A 156 2.47 1.76 16.63
CA GLY A 156 3.29 2.12 15.47
C GLY A 156 4.33 3.21 15.73
N MET A 157 3.98 4.28 16.44
CA MET A 157 4.93 5.37 16.72
C MET A 157 6.02 4.93 17.70
N ALA A 158 5.66 4.24 18.79
CA ALA A 158 6.62 3.67 19.74
C ALA A 158 7.57 2.67 19.06
N PHE A 159 7.03 1.81 18.19
CA PHE A 159 7.82 0.91 17.35
C PHE A 159 8.85 1.67 16.49
N ALA A 160 8.40 2.66 15.72
CA ALA A 160 9.26 3.41 14.80
C ALA A 160 10.36 4.17 15.54
N ASN A 161 10.02 4.85 16.63
CA ASN A 161 10.99 5.61 17.42
C ASN A 161 11.99 4.70 18.14
N ALA A 162 11.56 3.52 18.61
CA ALA A 162 12.48 2.52 19.15
C ALA A 162 13.49 2.03 18.10
N LEU A 163 13.04 1.82 16.85
CA LEU A 163 13.94 1.47 15.75
C LEU A 163 14.94 2.58 15.44
N LEU A 164 14.50 3.84 15.35
CA LEU A 164 15.40 4.97 15.11
C LEU A 164 16.44 5.12 16.22
N ARG A 165 16.02 5.05 17.49
CA ARG A 165 16.94 5.13 18.64
C ARG A 165 17.95 3.99 18.69
N SER A 166 17.62 2.83 18.13
CA SER A 166 18.56 1.70 18.08
C SER A 166 19.77 1.96 17.18
N GLY A 167 19.66 2.87 16.19
CA GLY A 167 20.68 3.12 15.18
C GLY A 167 20.96 1.96 14.22
N ARG A 168 20.21 0.85 14.29
CA ARG A 168 20.53 -0.43 13.64
C ARG A 168 19.60 -0.80 12.48
N ALA A 169 18.53 -0.05 12.25
CA ALA A 169 17.44 -0.49 11.37
C ALA A 169 17.27 0.34 10.09
N ALA A 170 17.21 1.67 10.20
CA ALA A 170 16.97 2.57 9.07
C ALA A 170 17.27 4.02 9.45
N ALA A 171 17.65 4.84 8.47
CA ALA A 171 17.69 6.30 8.62
C ALA A 171 16.29 6.93 8.57
N VAL A 172 15.37 6.32 7.80
CA VAL A 172 13.96 6.74 7.71
C VAL A 172 13.04 5.52 7.87
N VAL A 173 12.02 5.66 8.70
CA VAL A 173 10.98 4.63 8.91
C VAL A 173 9.68 5.09 8.25
N GLY A 174 9.15 4.30 7.33
CA GLY A 174 7.84 4.51 6.72
C GLY A 174 6.79 3.59 7.33
N LEU A 175 5.69 4.16 7.83
CA LEU A 175 4.55 3.43 8.38
C LEU A 175 3.41 3.41 7.37
N VAL A 176 2.90 2.22 7.07
CA VAL A 176 1.79 2.00 6.13
C VAL A 176 0.58 1.49 6.92
N PRO A 177 -0.23 2.38 7.50
CA PRO A 177 -1.41 2.00 8.27
C PRO A 177 -2.44 1.37 7.35
N CYS A 178 -2.93 0.19 7.73
CA CYS A 178 -3.93 -0.59 7.00
C CYS A 178 -4.98 -1.22 7.92
N ALA A 179 -4.79 -1.23 9.24
CA ALA A 179 -5.69 -1.92 10.17
C ALA A 179 -7.09 -1.30 10.19
N VAL A 180 -8.11 -2.14 10.41
CA VAL A 180 -9.53 -1.76 10.48
C VAL A 180 -10.18 -2.51 11.63
N GLY A 181 -10.80 -1.77 12.56
CA GLY A 181 -11.46 -2.32 13.75
C GLY A 181 -12.53 -3.35 13.43
N GLY A 182 -12.92 -4.20 14.37
CA GLY A 182 -14.08 -5.10 14.24
C GLY A 182 -13.98 -6.22 13.17
N THR A 183 -12.89 -6.28 12.41
CA THR A 183 -12.70 -7.25 11.33
C THR A 183 -12.28 -8.62 11.86
N ARG A 184 -12.67 -9.68 11.14
CA ARG A 184 -12.28 -11.08 11.38
C ARG A 184 -11.20 -11.51 10.38
N MET A 185 -10.50 -12.60 10.63
CA MET A 185 -9.50 -13.16 9.70
C MET A 185 -10.07 -13.44 8.30
N ALA A 186 -11.35 -13.78 8.20
CA ALA A 186 -12.02 -14.01 6.92
C ALA A 186 -12.11 -12.74 6.05
N ASP A 187 -12.22 -11.56 6.68
CA ASP A 187 -12.33 -10.28 5.97
C ASP A 187 -10.98 -9.84 5.37
N TRP A 188 -9.89 -10.53 5.74
CA TRP A 188 -8.51 -10.31 5.25
C TRP A 188 -8.07 -11.36 4.21
N ALA A 189 -8.96 -12.22 3.73
CA ALA A 189 -8.63 -13.22 2.73
C ALA A 189 -8.28 -12.57 1.36
N ARG A 190 -7.41 -13.22 0.58
CA ARG A 190 -7.10 -12.77 -0.79
C ARG A 190 -8.40 -12.60 -1.60
N GLY A 191 -8.55 -11.44 -2.23
CA GLY A 191 -9.74 -11.07 -3.00
C GLY A 191 -10.77 -10.24 -2.22
N THR A 192 -10.60 -10.03 -0.92
CA THR A 192 -11.41 -9.05 -0.16
C THR A 192 -10.87 -7.63 -0.30
N ASP A 193 -11.70 -6.64 0.01
CA ASP A 193 -11.32 -5.23 -0.07
C ASP A 193 -10.16 -4.87 0.87
N LEU A 194 -10.17 -5.37 2.11
CA LEU A 194 -9.12 -5.08 3.09
C LEU A 194 -7.76 -5.62 2.63
N TYR A 195 -7.74 -6.84 2.10
CA TYR A 195 -6.53 -7.44 1.53
C TYR A 195 -6.04 -6.62 0.32
N ALA A 196 -6.94 -6.28 -0.61
CA ALA A 196 -6.60 -5.51 -1.80
C ALA A 196 -6.07 -4.11 -1.44
N GLN A 197 -6.66 -3.44 -0.46
CA GLN A 197 -6.21 -2.13 0.02
C GLN A 197 -4.85 -2.21 0.69
N MET A 198 -4.62 -3.18 1.57
CA MET A 198 -3.30 -3.41 2.18
C MET A 198 -2.23 -3.65 1.11
N LEU A 199 -2.51 -4.51 0.13
CA LEU A 199 -1.60 -4.81 -0.98
C LEU A 199 -1.30 -3.57 -1.83
N ARG A 200 -2.32 -2.79 -2.18
CA ARG A 200 -2.15 -1.51 -2.92
C ARG A 200 -1.26 -0.55 -2.16
N ARG A 201 -1.49 -0.35 -0.87
CA ARG A 201 -0.73 0.58 -0.03
C ARG A 201 0.72 0.12 0.14
N ALA A 202 0.94 -1.18 0.30
CA ALA A 202 2.28 -1.77 0.34
C ALA A 202 3.06 -1.57 -0.98
N ARG A 203 2.42 -1.76 -2.14
CA ARG A 203 3.04 -1.54 -3.45
C ARG A 203 3.45 -0.09 -3.67
N VAL A 204 2.56 0.86 -3.35
CA VAL A 204 2.87 2.29 -3.41
C VAL A 204 4.07 2.65 -2.54
N ALA A 205 4.16 2.07 -1.35
CA ALA A 205 5.28 2.32 -0.46
C ALA A 205 6.63 1.85 -1.06
N VAL A 206 6.61 0.79 -1.89
CA VAL A 206 7.77 0.33 -2.66
C VAL A 206 8.05 1.21 -3.88
N GLU A 207 7.02 1.54 -4.66
CA GLU A 207 7.11 2.40 -5.85
C GLU A 207 7.65 3.79 -5.51
N THR A 208 7.38 4.29 -4.30
CA THR A 208 7.88 5.57 -3.77
C THR A 208 9.23 5.43 -3.04
N GLY A 209 9.97 4.36 -3.32
CA GLY A 209 11.37 4.16 -2.92
C GLY A 209 11.57 3.35 -1.64
N GLY A 210 10.52 2.91 -0.95
CA GLY A 210 10.66 2.15 0.29
C GLY A 210 11.02 0.68 0.09
N ARG A 211 11.75 0.09 1.04
CA ARG A 211 11.89 -1.38 1.15
C ARG A 211 11.02 -1.89 2.28
N ILE A 212 10.14 -2.86 2.02
CA ILE A 212 9.32 -3.47 3.07
C ILE A 212 10.21 -4.26 4.03
N GLY A 213 10.25 -3.83 5.29
CA GLY A 213 10.98 -4.47 6.38
C GLY A 213 10.19 -5.59 7.05
N ALA A 214 8.91 -5.34 7.35
CA ALA A 214 8.01 -6.34 7.94
C ALA A 214 6.52 -5.96 7.78
N LEU A 215 5.67 -6.98 7.91
CA LEU A 215 4.27 -6.82 8.32
C LEU A 215 4.20 -6.92 9.85
N LEU A 216 3.64 -5.90 10.50
CA LEU A 216 3.22 -5.96 11.90
C LEU A 216 1.71 -6.28 11.93
N TRP A 217 1.35 -7.39 12.55
CA TRP A 217 0.00 -7.94 12.51
C TRP A 217 -0.57 -8.10 13.93
N TYR A 218 -1.64 -7.37 14.26
CA TYR A 218 -2.37 -7.58 15.52
C TYR A 218 -3.88 -7.65 15.24
N GLN A 219 -4.39 -8.88 15.25
CA GLN A 219 -5.78 -9.20 14.95
C GLN A 219 -6.20 -10.51 15.61
N GLY A 220 -7.48 -10.63 15.96
CA GLY A 220 -8.11 -11.92 16.24
C GLY A 220 -9.23 -11.85 17.26
N GLU A 221 -9.42 -10.71 17.93
CA GLU A 221 -10.42 -10.54 18.97
C GLU A 221 -11.83 -10.81 18.43
N SER A 222 -12.12 -10.45 17.18
CA SER A 222 -13.41 -10.74 16.52
C SER A 222 -13.63 -12.24 16.23
N ASP A 223 -12.55 -12.98 15.96
CA ASP A 223 -12.62 -14.43 15.69
C ASP A 223 -12.86 -15.24 16.98
N THR A 224 -12.72 -14.62 18.17
CA THR A 224 -12.97 -15.28 19.47
C THR A 224 -14.45 -15.51 19.81
N VAL A 225 -15.36 -14.94 19.02
CA VAL A 225 -16.82 -15.00 19.29
C VAL A 225 -17.42 -16.33 18.85
N ARG A 226 -17.06 -16.82 17.66
CA ARG A 226 -17.63 -18.03 17.05
C ARG A 226 -16.59 -19.13 16.99
N TRP A 227 -16.96 -20.34 17.40
CA TRP A 227 -16.07 -21.50 17.33
C TRP A 227 -15.53 -21.73 15.91
N SER A 228 -16.39 -21.60 14.89
CA SER A 228 -16.02 -21.77 13.48
C SER A 228 -14.96 -20.79 13.00
N ASP A 229 -14.91 -19.58 13.58
CA ASP A 229 -13.89 -18.58 13.24
C ASP A 229 -12.60 -18.85 14.03
N ALA A 230 -12.72 -19.12 15.33
CA ALA A 230 -11.58 -19.43 16.19
C ALA A 230 -10.81 -20.69 15.72
N ALA A 231 -11.53 -21.77 15.38
CA ALA A 231 -10.93 -23.03 14.91
C ALA A 231 -10.20 -22.88 13.57
N GLU A 232 -10.66 -21.96 12.71
CA GLU A 232 -10.08 -21.71 11.39
C GLU A 232 -8.96 -20.66 11.40
N TYR A 233 -8.76 -19.95 12.52
CA TYR A 233 -7.85 -18.82 12.63
C TYR A 233 -6.44 -19.16 12.13
N GLY A 234 -5.85 -20.25 12.62
CA GLY A 234 -4.49 -20.65 12.27
C GLY A 234 -4.30 -20.92 10.77
N ARG A 235 -5.27 -21.58 10.14
CA ARG A 235 -5.26 -21.86 8.70
C ARG A 235 -5.39 -20.57 7.89
N ARG A 236 -6.30 -19.68 8.28
CA ARG A 236 -6.50 -18.38 7.62
C ARG A 236 -5.26 -17.51 7.75
N MET A 237 -4.63 -17.45 8.92
CA MET A 237 -3.39 -16.70 9.14
C MET A 237 -2.24 -17.24 8.29
N ALA A 238 -2.06 -18.56 8.23
CA ALA A 238 -1.06 -19.16 7.37
C ALA A 238 -1.30 -18.88 5.88
N THR A 239 -2.57 -18.81 5.47
CA THR A 239 -2.98 -18.48 4.09
C THR A 239 -2.65 -17.02 3.77
N LEU A 240 -3.06 -16.07 4.63
CA LEU A 240 -2.73 -14.65 4.52
C LEU A 240 -1.23 -14.40 4.32
N VAL A 241 -0.38 -15.06 5.12
CA VAL A 241 1.08 -14.91 5.01
C VAL A 241 1.60 -15.42 3.66
N ARG A 242 1.12 -16.56 3.17
CA ARG A 242 1.55 -17.11 1.87
C ARG A 242 1.10 -16.22 0.71
N ASP A 243 -0.15 -15.78 0.73
CA ASP A 243 -0.73 -14.94 -0.31
C ASP A 243 -0.02 -13.59 -0.39
N LEU A 244 0.22 -12.93 0.75
CA LEU A 244 0.95 -11.66 0.80
C LEU A 244 2.38 -11.79 0.26
N ARG A 245 3.09 -12.86 0.63
CA ARG A 245 4.45 -13.12 0.13
C ARG A 245 4.45 -13.29 -1.39
N ALA A 246 3.48 -14.01 -1.94
CA ALA A 246 3.35 -14.23 -3.37
C ALA A 246 2.98 -12.92 -4.09
N ASP A 247 1.96 -12.20 -3.63
CA ASP A 247 1.42 -11.01 -4.29
C ASP A 247 2.34 -9.77 -4.20
N LEU A 248 3.22 -9.73 -3.20
CA LEU A 248 4.29 -8.73 -3.09
C LEU A 248 5.60 -9.17 -3.75
N GLY A 249 5.75 -10.46 -4.12
CA GLY A 249 7.01 -11.00 -4.62
C GLY A 249 8.13 -11.05 -3.56
N ILE A 250 7.77 -11.13 -2.27
CA ILE A 250 8.73 -11.14 -1.14
C ILE A 250 8.61 -12.49 -0.41
N PRO A 251 9.23 -13.58 -0.91
CA PRO A 251 9.04 -14.94 -0.37
C PRO A 251 9.50 -15.10 1.10
N HIS A 252 10.36 -14.18 1.57
CA HIS A 252 10.91 -14.17 2.91
C HIS A 252 10.41 -12.99 3.76
N LEU A 253 9.29 -12.35 3.38
CA LEU A 253 8.69 -11.26 4.14
C LEU A 253 8.58 -11.63 5.62
N LEU A 254 9.18 -10.83 6.49
CA LEU A 254 9.03 -10.96 7.92
C LEU A 254 7.60 -10.56 8.32
N VAL A 255 6.93 -11.45 9.04
CA VAL A 255 5.65 -11.16 9.67
C VAL A 255 5.85 -11.25 11.18
N ILE A 256 5.54 -10.18 11.91
CA ILE A 256 5.54 -10.15 13.36
C ILE A 256 4.09 -10.07 13.79
N GLN A 257 3.54 -11.21 14.21
CA GLN A 257 2.17 -11.29 14.72
C GLN A 257 2.12 -11.14 16.24
N VAL A 258 1.02 -10.58 16.73
CA VAL A 258 0.78 -10.35 18.14
C VAL A 258 -0.26 -11.34 18.67
N GLY A 259 0.09 -12.04 19.75
CA GLY A 259 -0.82 -12.87 20.52
C GLY A 259 -1.80 -12.01 21.32
N LEU A 260 -3.09 -12.32 21.28
CA LEU A 260 -4.13 -11.46 21.85
C LEU A 260 -3.96 -11.20 23.36
N ALA A 261 -4.08 -9.94 23.78
CA ALA A 261 -4.19 -9.60 25.21
C ALA A 261 -5.59 -9.85 25.78
N SER A 262 -6.60 -9.81 24.92
CA SER A 262 -8.03 -9.82 25.24
C SER A 262 -8.83 -10.40 24.07
N GLY A 263 -10.13 -10.62 24.22
CA GLY A 263 -11.00 -11.06 23.13
C GLY A 263 -12.45 -10.65 23.35
N LEU A 264 -13.26 -10.69 22.28
CA LEU A 264 -14.69 -10.38 22.32
C LEU A 264 -15.56 -11.55 22.77
N GLY A 265 -15.01 -12.77 22.82
CA GLY A 265 -15.77 -13.98 23.12
C GLY A 265 -14.96 -15.06 23.82
N GLN A 266 -15.66 -16.16 24.10
CA GLN A 266 -15.18 -17.27 24.93
C GLN A 266 -14.01 -18.06 24.32
N TYR A 267 -13.75 -17.95 23.01
CA TYR A 267 -12.72 -18.72 22.32
C TYR A 267 -11.36 -18.00 22.23
N THR A 268 -11.10 -17.05 23.13
CA THR A 268 -9.85 -16.28 23.17
C THR A 268 -8.62 -17.20 23.24
N GLN A 269 -8.65 -18.24 24.09
CA GLN A 269 -7.52 -19.15 24.22
C GLN A 269 -7.28 -19.98 22.94
N VAL A 270 -8.35 -20.37 22.24
CA VAL A 270 -8.25 -21.12 20.96
C VAL A 270 -7.52 -20.29 19.91
N VAL A 271 -7.89 -19.01 19.76
CA VAL A 271 -7.23 -18.09 18.84
C VAL A 271 -5.77 -17.86 19.23
N ARG A 272 -5.48 -17.67 20.52
CA ARG A 272 -4.11 -17.51 21.02
C ARG A 272 -3.24 -18.74 20.77
N ASP A 273 -3.77 -19.94 21.02
CA ASP A 273 -3.07 -21.19 20.74
C ASP A 273 -2.76 -21.34 19.24
N ALA A 274 -3.71 -20.93 18.38
CA ALA A 274 -3.49 -20.89 16.93
C ALA A 274 -2.41 -19.88 16.54
N GLN A 275 -2.41 -18.67 17.11
CA GLN A 275 -1.39 -17.63 16.87
C GLN A 275 0.01 -18.12 17.28
N LYS A 276 0.14 -18.69 18.47
CA LYS A 276 1.38 -19.26 19.00
C LYS A 276 1.84 -20.48 18.20
N GLY A 277 0.90 -21.24 17.65
CA GLY A 277 1.13 -22.47 16.89
C GLY A 277 1.56 -22.29 15.43
N ILE A 278 1.63 -21.06 14.89
CA ILE A 278 2.02 -20.83 13.49
C ILE A 278 3.49 -21.21 13.27
N LYS A 279 3.72 -22.32 12.55
CA LYS A 279 5.05 -22.81 12.15
C LYS A 279 5.37 -22.44 10.69
N LEU A 280 5.55 -21.15 10.44
CA LEU A 280 5.99 -20.64 9.13
C LEU A 280 7.33 -19.92 9.27
N ARG A 281 8.24 -20.13 8.31
CA ARG A 281 9.52 -19.41 8.25
C ARG A 281 9.26 -17.90 8.24
N ASN A 282 10.10 -17.13 8.94
CA ASN A 282 10.01 -15.67 9.07
C ASN A 282 8.65 -15.16 9.56
N VAL A 283 7.98 -15.95 10.40
CA VAL A 283 6.85 -15.50 11.21
C VAL A 283 7.28 -15.52 12.67
N ARG A 284 7.21 -14.35 13.33
CA ARG A 284 7.55 -14.19 14.75
C ARG A 284 6.29 -13.90 15.55
N PHE A 285 6.28 -14.36 16.79
CA PHE A 285 5.19 -14.16 17.74
C PHE A 285 5.65 -13.23 18.87
N VAL A 286 4.84 -12.21 19.15
CA VAL A 286 4.98 -11.31 20.30
C VAL A 286 3.73 -11.48 21.15
N ASP A 287 3.85 -11.83 22.43
CA ASP A 287 2.69 -12.08 23.29
C ASP A 287 2.24 -10.79 23.98
N ALA A 288 1.02 -10.31 23.71
CA ALA A 288 0.46 -9.15 24.41
C ALA A 288 -0.29 -9.53 25.70
N MET A 289 -0.37 -10.82 26.05
CA MET A 289 -1.03 -11.26 27.28
C MET A 289 -0.44 -10.57 28.52
N GLY A 290 -1.32 -10.06 29.37
CA GLY A 290 -0.96 -9.32 30.59
C GLY A 290 -0.67 -7.84 30.38
N LEU A 291 -0.65 -7.33 29.13
CA LEU A 291 -0.56 -5.89 28.91
C LEU A 291 -1.83 -5.17 29.41
N PRO A 292 -1.70 -3.98 30.05
CA PRO A 292 -2.85 -3.27 30.61
C PRO A 292 -3.91 -2.87 29.58
N LEU A 293 -5.15 -3.26 29.82
CA LEU A 293 -6.30 -2.86 29.00
C LEU A 293 -6.82 -1.48 29.44
N GLN A 294 -7.28 -0.68 28.47
CA GLN A 294 -8.06 0.52 28.71
C GLN A 294 -9.39 0.13 29.37
N ASP A 295 -9.65 0.69 30.54
CA ASP A 295 -10.83 0.46 31.37
C ASP A 295 -11.14 -1.03 31.61
N GLY A 296 -10.11 -1.90 31.53
CA GLY A 296 -10.21 -3.33 31.84
C GLY A 296 -11.04 -4.18 30.87
N HIS A 297 -11.37 -3.69 29.67
CA HIS A 297 -12.31 -4.40 28.77
C HIS A 297 -11.63 -5.12 27.60
N LEU A 298 -11.28 -4.38 26.55
CA LEU A 298 -10.94 -4.98 25.25
C LEU A 298 -9.67 -4.39 24.64
N HIS A 299 -9.53 -3.07 24.65
CA HIS A 299 -8.42 -2.41 23.97
C HIS A 299 -7.24 -2.21 24.90
N LEU A 300 -6.02 -2.25 24.36
CA LEU A 300 -4.82 -1.87 25.11
C LEU A 300 -4.88 -0.38 25.49
N SER A 301 -4.45 -0.06 26.71
CA SER A 301 -4.22 1.32 27.16
C SER A 301 -3.08 1.99 26.38
N THR A 302 -2.96 3.31 26.47
CA THR A 302 -1.83 4.06 25.85
C THR A 302 -0.46 3.51 26.27
N GLN A 303 -0.26 3.22 27.55
CA GLN A 303 1.03 2.70 28.04
C GLN A 303 1.30 1.26 27.55
N ALA A 304 0.25 0.43 27.49
CA ALA A 304 0.35 -0.90 26.91
C ALA A 304 0.71 -0.86 25.42
N GLN A 305 0.18 0.11 24.67
CA GLN A 305 0.51 0.31 23.26
C GLN A 305 1.97 0.72 23.06
N VAL A 306 2.50 1.60 23.94
CA VAL A 306 3.93 1.92 23.98
C VAL A 306 4.74 0.65 24.21
N GLN A 307 4.44 -0.10 25.27
CA GLN A 307 5.14 -1.35 25.60
C GLN A 307 5.11 -2.36 24.44
N LEU A 308 3.95 -2.55 23.80
CA LEU A 308 3.81 -3.41 22.63
C LEU A 308 4.69 -2.92 21.46
N GLY A 309 4.74 -1.62 21.20
CA GLY A 309 5.62 -1.02 20.20
C GLY A 309 7.09 -1.36 20.42
N HIS A 310 7.57 -1.29 21.67
CA HIS A 310 8.93 -1.71 22.02
C HIS A 310 9.14 -3.23 21.81
N MET A 311 8.18 -4.06 22.19
CA MET A 311 8.25 -5.52 21.99
C MET A 311 8.33 -5.89 20.50
N LEU A 312 7.55 -5.21 19.65
CA LEU A 312 7.59 -5.37 18.20
C LEU A 312 8.95 -4.93 17.64
N ALA A 313 9.49 -3.80 18.10
CA ALA A 313 10.78 -3.28 17.65
C ALA A 313 11.91 -4.22 18.03
N GLN A 314 11.89 -4.74 19.26
CA GLN A 314 12.87 -5.73 19.72
C GLN A 314 12.80 -7.02 18.89
N SER A 315 11.58 -7.50 18.58
CA SER A 315 11.40 -8.70 17.74
C SER A 315 11.98 -8.50 16.33
N TYR A 316 11.78 -7.32 15.74
CA TYR A 316 12.38 -6.93 14.46
C TYR A 316 13.92 -6.87 14.54
N LEU A 317 14.47 -6.16 15.52
CA LEU A 317 15.92 -6.00 15.69
C LEU A 317 16.62 -7.34 15.94
N ASN A 318 16.02 -8.24 16.70
CA ASN A 318 16.55 -9.58 16.95
C ASN A 318 16.60 -10.43 15.67
N TYR A 319 15.61 -10.30 14.79
CA TYR A 319 15.60 -11.00 13.50
C TYR A 319 16.78 -10.55 12.62
N TYR A 320 17.00 -9.24 12.50
CA TYR A 320 18.10 -8.71 11.69
C TYR A 320 19.47 -8.97 12.33
N GLY A 321 19.59 -8.85 13.66
CA GLY A 321 20.81 -9.19 14.37
C GLY A 321 21.24 -10.65 14.20
N THR A 322 20.29 -11.58 14.09
CA THR A 322 20.59 -13.00 13.84
C THR A 322 20.97 -13.27 12.38
N THR A 323 20.38 -12.54 11.43
CA THR A 323 20.61 -12.75 9.99
C THR A 323 21.98 -12.24 9.56
N THR A 324 22.47 -11.14 10.14
CA THR A 324 23.80 -10.58 9.83
C THR A 324 24.95 -11.42 10.43
N SER A 325 24.72 -12.17 11.50
CA SER A 325 25.73 -13.06 12.10
C SER A 325 25.87 -14.43 11.41
N GLN A 326 25.07 -14.72 10.38
CA GLN A 326 25.12 -15.97 9.61
C GLN A 326 25.63 -15.77 8.17
N LEU A 327 26.19 -14.60 7.86
CA LEU A 327 26.94 -14.29 6.65
C LEU A 327 28.39 -13.97 7.03
#